data_AF-A0ABD5DUP0-F1
#
_entry.id   AF-A0ABD5DUP0-F1
#
_cell.length_a   1.000
_cell.length_b   1.000
_cell.length_c   1.000
_cell.angle_alpha   90.00
_cell.angle_beta   90.00
_cell.angle_gamma   90.00
#
_symmetry.space_group_name_H-M   'P 1'
#
loop_
_entity.id
_entity.type
_entity.pdbx_description
1 polymer ?
#
loop_
_entity_poly.entity_id
_entity_poly.type
_entity_poly.pdbx_seq_one_letter_code
_entity_poly.pdbx_strand_id
1 'polypeptide(L)'
;LKADAEVAAAGLQVISDHTKAIISFALCGFANLSSIAILIGGLGGMAPNRRQDIAQLGLRAVAAGTLSNLMSATIAGVFLAL
;
A
#
# COMPACT_ATOMS: atom_id res chain seq x y z
N LEU A 1 14.67 7.03 6.81
CA LEU A 1 14.95 7.51 5.44
C LEU A 1 16.44 7.80 5.34
N LYS A 2 17.06 7.58 4.17
CA LYS A 2 18.45 8.01 3.92
C LYS A 2 18.54 9.53 4.03
N ALA A 3 19.70 10.04 4.43
CA ALA A 3 19.91 11.48 4.48
C ALA A 3 19.88 12.07 3.05
N ASP A 4 19.38 13.30 2.90
CA ASP A 4 19.24 13.92 1.58
C ASP A 4 20.59 14.05 0.85
N ALA A 5 21.68 14.27 1.59
CA ALA A 5 23.04 14.26 1.05
C ALA A 5 23.45 12.90 0.45
N GLU A 6 23.04 11.78 1.05
CA GLU A 6 23.30 10.44 0.53
C GLU A 6 22.47 10.14 -0.73
N VAL A 7 21.21 10.62 -0.76
CA VAL A 7 20.32 10.47 -1.93
C VAL A 7 20.88 11.26 -3.11
N ALA A 8 21.31 12.50 -2.89
CA ALA A 8 21.94 13.34 -3.91
C ALA A 8 23.29 12.75 -4.40
N ALA A 9 24.12 12.24 -3.48
CA ALA A 9 25.40 11.60 -3.84
C ALA A 9 25.21 10.33 -4.70
N ALA A 10 24.07 9.63 -4.55
CA ALA A 10 23.70 8.50 -5.40
C ALA A 10 23.13 8.91 -6.77
N GLY A 11 23.07 10.21 -7.09
CA GLY A 11 22.47 10.74 -8.32
C GLY A 11 20.95 10.62 -8.36
N LEU A 12 20.29 10.41 -7.21
CA LEU A 12 18.85 10.28 -7.11
C LEU A 12 18.20 11.63 -6.73
N GLN A 13 16.93 11.79 -7.11
CA GLN A 13 16.17 12.99 -6.78
C GLN A 13 15.76 12.98 -5.30
N VAL A 14 16.10 14.07 -4.59
CA VAL A 14 15.59 14.34 -3.25
C VAL A 14 14.14 14.81 -3.36
N ILE A 15 13.25 14.15 -2.62
CA ILE A 15 11.83 14.51 -2.50
C ILE A 15 11.58 15.27 -1.20
N SER A 16 10.54 16.10 -1.16
CA SER A 16 10.19 16.88 0.04
C SER A 16 9.74 15.98 1.20
N ASP A 17 9.90 16.46 2.43
CA ASP A 17 9.46 15.73 3.63
C ASP A 17 7.95 15.47 3.64
N HIS A 18 7.16 16.39 3.08
CA HIS A 18 5.74 16.20 2.83
C HIS A 18 5.47 14.99 1.92
N THR A 19 6.21 14.87 0.82
CA THR A 19 6.10 13.73 -0.12
C THR A 19 6.55 12.43 0.54
N LYS A 20 7.64 12.46 1.32
CA LYS A 20 8.11 11.30 2.09
C LYS A 20 7.01 10.76 3.01
N ALA A 21 6.28 11.66 3.68
CA ALA A 21 5.18 11.28 4.56
C ALA A 21 4.00 10.65 3.79
N ILE A 22 3.52 11.28 2.72
CA ILE A 22 2.43 10.75 1.89
C ILE A 22 2.77 9.35 1.37
N ILE A 23 3.97 9.17 0.80
CA ILE A 23 4.42 7.88 0.26
C ILE A 23 4.49 6.82 1.38
N SER A 24 4.93 7.19 2.58
CA SER A 24 5.01 6.26 3.71
C SER A 24 3.63 5.67 4.07
N PHE A 25 2.59 6.50 4.07
CA PHE A 25 1.22 6.04 4.31
C PHE A 25 0.63 5.29 3.11
N ALA A 26 0.91 5.75 1.88
CA ALA A 26 0.39 5.11 0.66
C ALA A 26 0.93 3.67 0.50
N LEU A 27 2.17 3.43 0.93
CA LEU A 27 2.82 2.12 0.88
C LEU A 27 2.58 1.25 2.12
N CYS A 28 1.89 1.77 3.14
CA CYS A 28 1.61 1.04 4.38
C CYS A 28 0.45 0.03 4.20
N GLY A 29 0.65 -0.99 3.38
CA GLY A 29 -0.28 -2.10 3.27
C GLY A 29 0.09 -3.12 2.20
N PHE A 30 -0.56 -4.29 2.28
CA PHE A 30 -0.35 -5.38 1.34
C PHE A 30 -1.38 -5.41 0.19
N ALA A 31 -1.91 -4.26 -0.21
CA ALA A 31 -2.86 -4.19 -1.33
C ALA A 31 -2.14 -4.33 -2.68
N ASN A 32 -1.89 -5.57 -3.10
CA ASN A 32 -1.24 -5.91 -4.37
C ASN A 32 -1.81 -7.23 -4.93
N LEU A 33 -1.50 -7.53 -6.19
CA LEU A 33 -2.03 -8.73 -6.87
C LEU A 33 -1.57 -10.04 -6.22
N SER A 34 -0.33 -10.12 -5.74
CA SER A 34 0.20 -11.31 -5.06
C SER A 34 -0.55 -11.60 -3.76
N SER A 35 -1.05 -10.58 -3.07
CA SER A 35 -1.87 -10.74 -1.87
C SER A 35 -3.20 -11.45 -2.12
N ILE A 36 -3.73 -11.44 -3.35
CA ILE A 36 -4.90 -12.24 -3.72
C ILE A 36 -4.56 -13.72 -3.59
N ALA A 37 -3.41 -14.16 -4.11
CA ALA A 37 -2.97 -15.54 -3.99
C ALA A 37 -2.72 -15.94 -2.54
N ILE A 38 -2.15 -15.03 -1.73
CA ILE A 38 -1.97 -15.23 -0.29
C ILE A 38 -3.33 -15.41 0.42
N LEU A 39 -4.34 -14.62 0.07
CA LEU A 39 -5.69 -14.77 0.63
C LEU A 39 -6.37 -16.07 0.17
N ILE A 40 -6.22 -16.47 -1.09
CA ILE A 40 -6.74 -17.75 -1.59
C ILE A 40 -6.06 -18.93 -0.87
N GLY A 41 -4.74 -18.86 -0.65
CA GLY A 41 -3.99 -19.89 0.06
C GLY A 41 -4.32 -19.94 1.56
N GLY A 42 -4.26 -18.80 2.24
CA GLY A 42 -4.48 -18.68 3.68
C GLY A 42 -5.96 -18.77 4.06
N LEU A 43 -6.75 -17.76 3.68
CA LEU A 43 -8.18 -17.71 4.00
C LEU A 43 -8.95 -18.83 3.30
N GLY A 44 -8.62 -19.13 2.04
CA GLY A 44 -9.19 -20.28 1.35
C GLY A 44 -8.74 -21.64 1.89
N GLY A 45 -7.59 -21.71 2.57
CA GLY A 45 -7.20 -22.88 3.37
C GLY A 45 -8.09 -23.08 4.59
N MET A 46 -8.41 -21.98 5.30
CA MET A 46 -9.29 -21.98 6.48
C MET A 46 -10.77 -22.21 6.13
N ALA A 47 -11.23 -21.73 4.97
CA ALA A 47 -12.59 -21.90 4.47
C ALA A 47 -12.60 -22.44 3.03
N PRO A 48 -12.37 -23.75 2.81
CA PRO A 48 -12.26 -24.35 1.48
C PRO A 48 -13.47 -24.12 0.58
N ASN A 49 -14.67 -24.16 1.15
CA ASN A 49 -15.94 -23.93 0.44
C ASN A 49 -16.12 -22.49 -0.06
N ARG A 50 -15.28 -21.55 0.38
CA ARG A 50 -15.35 -20.10 0.07
C ARG A 50 -14.21 -19.63 -0.85
N ARG A 51 -13.36 -20.54 -1.33
CA ARG A 51 -12.23 -20.21 -2.23
C ARG A 51 -12.66 -19.46 -3.49
N GLN A 52 -13.79 -19.86 -4.08
CA GLN A 52 -14.34 -19.21 -5.27
C GLN A 52 -14.73 -17.76 -4.97
N ASP A 53 -15.42 -17.51 -3.86
CA ASP A 53 -15.80 -16.15 -3.44
C ASP A 53 -14.55 -15.28 -3.23
N ILE A 54 -13.52 -15.81 -2.57
CA ILE A 54 -12.25 -15.11 -2.32
C ILE A 54 -11.56 -14.75 -3.64
N ALA A 55 -11.51 -15.68 -4.60
CA ALA A 55 -10.92 -15.43 -5.91
C ALA A 55 -11.70 -14.37 -6.71
N GLN A 56 -13.04 -14.45 -6.71
CA GLN A 56 -13.90 -13.49 -7.40
C GLN A 56 -13.82 -12.08 -6.81
N LEU A 57 -13.70 -11.98 -5.49
CA LEU A 57 -13.59 -10.69 -4.78
C LEU A 57 -12.16 -10.14 -4.75
N GLY A 58 -11.14 -10.93 -5.10
CA GLY A 58 -9.72 -10.57 -4.94
C GLY A 58 -9.34 -9.22 -5.55
N LEU A 59 -9.73 -8.96 -6.80
CA LEU A 59 -9.43 -7.67 -7.46
C LEU A 59 -10.14 -6.50 -6.78
N ARG A 60 -11.38 -6.70 -6.32
CA ARG A 60 -12.13 -5.69 -5.57
C ARG A 60 -11.49 -5.42 -4.21
N ALA A 61 -10.99 -6.47 -3.54
CA ALA A 61 -10.29 -6.35 -2.27
C ALA A 61 -8.97 -5.58 -2.42
N VAL A 62 -8.20 -5.83 -3.49
CA VAL A 62 -6.99 -5.04 -3.80
C VAL A 62 -7.35 -3.58 -4.06
N ALA A 63 -8.35 -3.31 -4.89
CA ALA A 63 -8.78 -1.94 -5.16
C ALA A 63 -9.21 -1.20 -3.88
N ALA A 64 -10.02 -1.86 -3.03
CA ALA A 64 -10.44 -1.30 -1.74
C ALA A 64 -9.24 -1.05 -0.80
N GLY A 65 -8.29 -1.99 -0.72
CA GLY A 65 -7.08 -1.84 0.07
C GLY A 65 -6.19 -0.70 -0.43
N THR A 66 -5.99 -0.58 -1.74
CA THR A 66 -5.22 0.54 -2.32
C THR A 66 -5.88 1.87 -2.03
N LEU A 67 -7.20 1.98 -2.19
CA LEU A 67 -7.94 3.21 -1.87
C LEU A 67 -7.86 3.54 -0.38
N SER A 68 -7.89 2.55 0.51
CA SER A 68 -7.69 2.74 1.95
C SER A 68 -6.32 3.34 2.28
N ASN A 69 -5.26 2.83 1.65
CA ASN A 69 -3.91 3.36 1.82
C ASN A 69 -3.79 4.79 1.28
N LEU A 70 -4.35 5.06 0.09
CA LEU A 70 -4.35 6.38 -0.53
C LEU A 70 -5.16 7.40 0.29
N MET A 71 -6.28 6.99 0.88
CA MET A 71 -7.06 7.84 1.77
C MET A 71 -6.25 8.22 3.01
N SER A 72 -5.58 7.25 3.64
CA SER A 72 -4.70 7.50 4.79
C SER A 72 -3.55 8.46 4.43
N ALA A 73 -2.95 8.27 3.25
CA ALA A 73 -1.90 9.15 2.73
C ALA A 73 -2.41 10.57 2.45
N THR A 74 -3.64 10.69 1.94
CA THR A 74 -4.30 11.99 1.70
C THR A 74 -4.54 12.72 3.01
N ILE A 75 -5.07 12.03 4.02
CA ILE A 75 -5.29 12.59 5.36
C ILE A 75 -3.96 13.08 5.96
N ALA A 76 -2.92 12.24 5.93
CA ALA A 76 -1.59 12.65 6.41
C ALA A 76 -1.05 13.85 5.64
N GLY A 77 -1.20 13.87 4.31
CA GLY A 77 -0.77 14.97 3.46
C GLY A 77 -1.48 16.29 3.76
N VAL A 78 -2.79 16.26 4.05
CA VAL A 78 -3.57 17.44 4.44
C VAL A 78 -3.09 17.97 5.79
N PHE A 79 -2.95 17.11 6.80
CA PHE A 79 -2.54 17.53 8.14
C PHE A 79 -1.09 18.01 8.22
N LEU A 80 -0.20 17.53 7.35
CA LEU A 80 1.19 17.98 7.28
C LEU A 80 1.39 19.23 6.41
N ALA A 81 0.36 19.65 5.67
CA ALA A 81 0.39 20.88 4.87
C ALA A 81 -0.25 22.10 5.59
N LEU A 82 -0.96 21.84 6.69
CA LEU A 82 -1.52 22.85 7.61
C LEU A 82 -0.42 23.41 8.52
#